data_AF-X0SI36-F1
#
_entry.id   AF-X0SI36-F1
#
_cell.length_a   1.000
_cell.length_b   1.000
_cell.length_c   1.000
_cell.angle_alpha   90.00
_cell.angle_beta   90.00
_cell.angle_gamma   90.00
#
_symmetry.space_group_name_H-M   'P 1'
#
loop_
_entity.id
_entity.type
_entity.pdbx_description
1 polymer ?
#
loop_
_entity_poly.entity_id
_entity_poly.type
_entity_poly.pdbx_seq_one_letter_code
_entity_poly.pdbx_strand_id
1 'polypeptide(L)'
;MRNDAKAKTERVLAAIQHREADRVPVGEFFWTNFLRRARRELDVADDFDPYRYWDLDMVVVNPNMDPHITGIEVLQDTPQRKVVRTGFGATIERRADYPMPN
;
A
#
# COMPACT_ATOMS: atom_id res chain seq x y z
N MET A 1 21.40 -6.87 7.64
CA MET A 1 21.10 -5.84 8.65
C MET A 1 19.85 -6.30 9.39
N ARG A 2 19.86 -6.43 10.72
CA ARG A 2 18.67 -6.91 11.46
C ARG A 2 17.55 -5.89 11.28
N ASN A 3 16.42 -6.34 10.75
CA ASN A 3 15.18 -5.59 10.58
C ASN A 3 14.56 -5.35 11.98
N ASP A 4 15.16 -4.46 12.77
CA ASP A 4 14.71 -4.17 14.13
C ASP A 4 13.56 -3.17 14.08
N ALA A 5 12.34 -3.69 14.20
CA ALA A 5 11.12 -2.90 14.21
C ALA A 5 11.14 -1.82 15.30
N LYS A 6 11.83 -2.04 16.42
CA LYS A 6 11.93 -1.05 17.50
C LYS A 6 12.71 0.17 17.05
N ALA A 7 13.89 -0.02 16.44
CA ALA A 7 14.72 1.06 15.92
C ALA A 7 13.97 1.88 14.84
N LYS A 8 13.25 1.21 13.94
CA LYS A 8 12.40 1.89 12.94
C LYS A 8 11.28 2.71 13.59
N THR A 9 10.64 2.17 14.63
CA THR A 9 9.57 2.85 15.37
C THR A 9 10.11 4.08 16.10
N GLU A 10 11.25 3.96 16.77
CA GLU A 10 11.91 5.07 17.47
C GLU A 10 12.31 6.20 16.50
N ARG A 11 12.83 5.83 15.32
CA ARG A 11 13.16 6.77 14.23
C ARG A 11 11.94 7.57 13.78
N VAL A 12 10.83 6.89 13.47
CA VAL A 12 9.59 7.54 13.01
C VAL A 12 9.01 8.44 14.11
N LEU A 13 8.96 7.97 15.36
CA LEU A 13 8.45 8.76 16.48
C LEU A 13 9.32 9.99 16.76
N ALA A 14 10.64 9.89 16.66
CA ALA A 14 11.53 11.03 16.80
C ALA A 14 11.23 12.10 15.73
N ALA A 15 11.11 11.69 14.46
CA ALA A 15 10.81 12.60 13.36
C ALA A 15 9.46 13.33 13.54
N ILE A 16 8.38 12.61 13.91
CA ILE A 16 7.05 13.20 14.12
C ILE A 16 7.04 14.16 15.34
N GLN A 17 7.92 13.94 16.31
CA GLN A 17 8.05 14.78 17.51
C GLN A 17 9.07 15.90 17.37
N HIS A 18 9.57 16.19 16.16
CA HIS A 18 10.62 17.19 15.93
C HIS A 18 11.92 16.94 16.74
N ARG A 19 12.25 15.67 16.99
CA ARG A 19 13.52 15.25 17.60
C ARG A 19 14.44 14.67 16.53
N GLU A 20 15.75 14.85 16.71
CA GLU A 20 16.75 14.23 15.83
C GLU A 20 16.64 12.70 15.91
N ALA A 21 16.60 12.06 14.74
CA ALA A 21 16.57 10.61 14.59
C ALA A 21 17.94 10.10 14.09
N ASP A 22 18.17 8.79 14.17
CA ASP A 22 19.40 8.16 13.67
C ASP A 22 19.61 8.32 12.16
N ARG A 23 18.51 8.48 11.40
CA ARG A 23 18.45 8.94 10.00
C ARG A 23 17.05 9.44 9.66
N VAL A 24 16.89 10.03 8.48
CA VAL A 24 15.56 10.36 7.92
C VAL A 24 14.74 9.06 7.72
N PRO A 25 13.53 8.94 8.29
CA PRO A 25 12.67 7.79 8.03
C PRO A 25 12.25 7.72 6.55
N VAL A 26 12.22 6.52 5.99
CA VAL A 26 11.86 6.28 4.59
C VAL A 26 10.53 5.53 4.49
N GLY A 27 9.59 6.05 3.70
CA GLY A 27 8.32 5.42 3.39
C GLY A 27 7.92 5.70 1.94
N GLU A 28 7.04 4.86 1.39
CA GLU A 28 6.52 5.01 0.03
C GLU A 28 5.12 4.39 -0.09
N PHE A 29 4.32 4.90 -1.03
CA PHE A 29 3.04 4.35 -1.44
C PHE A 29 3.09 3.89 -2.90
N PHE A 30 3.01 2.58 -3.12
CA PHE A 30 3.25 2.01 -4.44
C PHE A 30 1.97 1.86 -5.28
N TRP A 31 2.05 2.33 -6.53
CA TRP A 31 1.05 2.02 -7.55
C TRP A 31 1.11 0.55 -7.95
N THR A 32 -0.06 -0.06 -8.23
CA THR A 32 -0.14 -1.47 -8.65
C THR A 32 0.75 -1.76 -9.87
N ASN A 33 0.79 -0.86 -10.87
CA ASN A 33 1.61 -1.06 -12.05
C ASN A 33 3.12 -0.95 -11.77
N PHE A 34 3.51 -0.11 -10.80
CA PHE A 34 4.91 -0.04 -10.36
C PHE A 34 5.34 -1.38 -9.76
N LEU A 35 4.55 -1.96 -8.85
CA LEU A 35 4.87 -3.26 -8.24
C LEU A 35 4.94 -4.38 -9.28
N ARG A 36 4.02 -4.39 -10.26
CA ARG A 36 4.05 -5.38 -11.36
C ARG A 36 5.33 -5.27 -12.20
N ARG A 37 5.76 -4.05 -12.51
CA ARG A 37 6.99 -3.81 -13.27
C ARG A 37 8.23 -4.14 -12.44
N ALA A 38 8.28 -3.69 -11.19
CA ALA A 38 9.38 -3.95 -10.27
C ALA A 38 9.60 -5.46 -10.11
N ARG A 39 8.53 -6.26 -9.94
CA ARG A 39 8.65 -7.72 -9.84
C ARG A 39 9.29 -8.35 -11.08
N ARG A 40 8.93 -7.88 -12.27
CA ARG A 40 9.49 -8.38 -13.55
C ARG A 40 10.92 -7.90 -13.78
N GLU A 41 11.20 -6.63 -13.50
CA GLU A 41 12.48 -5.99 -13.84
C GLU A 41 13.58 -6.28 -12.81
N LEU A 42 13.22 -6.56 -11.55
CA LEU A 42 14.16 -6.92 -10.48
C LEU A 42 14.39 -8.43 -10.34
N ASP A 43 13.70 -9.26 -11.12
CA ASP A 43 13.76 -10.74 -11.05
C ASP A 43 13.56 -11.29 -9.63
N VAL A 44 12.56 -10.76 -8.93
CA VAL A 44 12.24 -11.11 -7.53
C VAL A 44 11.15 -12.18 -7.46
N ALA A 45 11.17 -12.95 -6.36
CA ALA A 45 10.25 -14.03 -6.10
C ALA A 45 8.77 -13.58 -5.97
N ASP A 46 7.88 -14.57 -6.01
CA ASP A 46 6.43 -14.36 -6.01
C ASP A 46 5.89 -13.70 -4.74
N ASP A 47 6.60 -13.87 -3.62
CA ASP A 47 6.34 -13.29 -2.31
C ASP A 47 7.02 -11.92 -2.09
N PHE A 48 7.42 -11.25 -3.18
CA PHE A 48 8.00 -9.92 -3.16
C PHE A 48 7.17 -8.94 -2.31
N ASP A 49 7.78 -8.51 -1.20
CA ASP A 49 7.27 -7.44 -0.34
C ASP A 49 8.17 -6.20 -0.51
N PRO A 50 7.68 -5.13 -1.15
CA PRO A 50 8.48 -3.94 -1.41
C PRO A 50 8.97 -3.26 -0.12
N TYR A 51 8.20 -3.32 0.96
CA TYR A 51 8.56 -2.69 2.23
C TYR A 51 9.75 -3.42 2.88
N ARG A 52 9.81 -4.74 2.72
CA ARG A 52 10.94 -5.55 3.20
C ARG A 52 12.14 -5.46 2.27
N TYR A 53 11.92 -5.48 0.95
CA TYR A 53 12.99 -5.45 -0.05
C TYR A 53 13.81 -4.15 0.03
N TRP A 54 13.14 -3.00 0.18
CA TRP A 54 13.81 -1.69 0.32
C TRP A 54 14.02 -1.25 1.77
N ASP A 55 13.75 -2.12 2.74
CA ASP A 55 13.92 -1.86 4.17
C ASP A 55 13.23 -0.56 4.65
N LEU A 56 11.99 -0.34 4.20
CA LEU A 56 11.21 0.85 4.53
C LEU A 56 10.82 0.89 6.01
N ASP A 57 10.69 2.10 6.54
CA ASP A 57 10.41 2.36 7.96
C ASP A 57 8.91 2.37 8.27
N MET A 58 8.07 2.55 7.25
CA MET A 58 6.63 2.67 7.39
C MET A 58 5.91 1.82 6.35
N VAL A 59 4.82 1.17 6.78
CA VAL A 59 3.86 0.52 5.90
C VAL A 59 2.61 1.37 5.85
N VAL A 60 2.22 1.80 4.65
CA VAL A 60 0.97 2.56 4.47
C VAL A 60 -0.20 1.59 4.43
N VAL A 61 -1.17 1.80 5.32
CA VAL A 61 -2.43 1.06 5.36
C VAL A 61 -3.56 2.01 5.01
N ASN A 62 -4.46 1.58 4.13
CA ASN A 62 -5.68 2.32 3.82
C ASN A 62 -6.87 1.57 4.44
N PRO A 63 -7.40 2.02 5.59
CA PRO A 63 -8.55 1.38 6.22
C PRO A 63 -9.82 1.60 5.38
N ASN A 64 -10.90 0.88 5.72
CA ASN A 64 -12.20 1.21 5.18
C ASN A 64 -12.64 2.59 5.70
N MET A 65 -12.88 3.53 4.77
CA MET A 65 -13.31 4.90 5.06
C MET A 65 -14.82 5.13 4.80
N ASP A 66 -15.58 4.05 4.56
CA ASP A 66 -17.00 4.12 4.25
C ASP A 66 -17.84 4.64 5.44
N PRO A 67 -18.88 5.46 5.19
CA PRO A 67 -19.77 5.97 6.23
C PRO A 67 -20.64 4.87 6.84
N HIS A 68 -20.90 3.81 6.06
CA HIS A 68 -21.50 2.58 6.53
C HIS A 68 -20.43 1.50 6.57
N ILE A 69 -20.01 1.12 7.77
CA ILE A 69 -19.02 0.05 7.98
C ILE A 69 -19.66 -1.28 7.59
N THR A 70 -19.47 -1.65 6.32
CA THR A 70 -19.91 -2.91 5.74
C THR A 70 -18.80 -3.47 4.85
N GLY A 71 -18.91 -4.75 4.50
CA GLY A 71 -18.04 -5.34 3.50
C GLY A 71 -18.30 -4.73 2.12
N ILE A 72 -17.24 -4.57 1.33
CA ILE A 72 -17.39 -4.21 -0.08
C ILE A 72 -18.13 -5.34 -0.79
N GLU A 73 -19.25 -5.04 -1.41
CA GLU A 73 -20.03 -6.01 -2.17
C GLU A 73 -19.47 -6.14 -3.60
N VAL A 74 -19.10 -7.35 -4.00
CA VAL A 74 -18.58 -7.63 -5.33
C VAL A 74 -19.74 -7.92 -6.28
N LEU A 75 -19.98 -7.02 -7.23
CA LEU A 75 -21.02 -7.17 -8.25
C LEU A 75 -20.51 -7.92 -9.49
N GLN A 76 -19.23 -7.73 -9.82
CA GLN A 76 -18.55 -8.45 -10.91
C GLN A 76 -17.06 -8.58 -10.60
N ASP A 77 -16.48 -9.75 -10.86
CA ASP A 77 -15.03 -10.00 -10.75
C ASP A 77 -14.54 -10.76 -11.98
N THR A 78 -13.72 -10.11 -12.80
CA THR A 78 -13.15 -10.68 -14.03
C THR A 78 -11.70 -10.24 -14.17
N PRO A 79 -10.87 -10.92 -14.98
CA PRO A 79 -9.47 -10.53 -15.16
C PRO A 79 -9.27 -9.09 -15.66
N GLN A 80 -10.23 -8.55 -16.42
CA GLN A 80 -10.15 -7.21 -17.02
C GLN A 80 -10.72 -6.11 -16.14
N ARG A 81 -11.77 -6.41 -15.36
CA ARG A 81 -12.45 -5.44 -14.50
C ARG A 81 -13.07 -6.05 -13.26
N LYS A 82 -13.19 -5.21 -12.23
CA LYS A 82 -13.93 -5.50 -11.00
C LYS A 82 -14.94 -4.39 -10.73
N VAL A 83 -16.19 -4.75 -10.50
CA VAL A 83 -17.26 -3.82 -10.15
C VAL A 83 -17.70 -4.10 -8.72
N VAL A 84 -17.72 -3.06 -7.90
CA VAL A 84 -18.04 -3.17 -6.48
C VAL A 84 -19.05 -2.13 -6.05
N ARG A 85 -19.86 -2.45 -5.03
CA ARG A 85 -20.68 -1.49 -4.28
C ARG A 85 -20.04 -1.27 -2.91
N THR A 86 -19.80 0.01 -2.59
CA THR A 86 -19.16 0.45 -1.34
C THR A 86 -20.19 0.84 -0.29
N GLY A 87 -19.75 1.01 0.97
CA GLY A 87 -20.56 1.56 2.04
C GLY A 87 -20.90 3.06 1.88
N PHE A 88 -20.31 3.77 0.90
CA PHE A 88 -20.83 5.05 0.43
C PHE A 88 -22.12 4.93 -0.41
N GLY A 89 -22.55 3.70 -0.74
CA GLY A 89 -23.62 3.45 -1.71
C GLY A 89 -23.17 3.63 -3.17
N ALA A 90 -21.90 3.97 -3.40
CA ALA A 90 -21.34 4.15 -4.73
C ALA A 90 -21.01 2.81 -5.39
N THR A 91 -21.28 2.71 -6.69
CA THR A 91 -20.81 1.60 -7.55
C THR A 91 -19.54 2.03 -8.26
N ILE A 92 -18.44 1.32 -8.03
CA ILE A 92 -17.11 1.63 -8.56
C ILE A 92 -16.69 0.53 -9.54
N GLU A 93 -16.27 0.92 -10.76
CA GLU A 93 -15.58 0.05 -11.72
C GLU A 93 -14.07 0.30 -11.64
N ARG A 94 -13.31 -0.75 -11.32
CA ARG A 94 -11.85 -0.77 -11.45
C ARG A 94 -11.49 -1.59 -12.67
N ARG A 95 -10.67 -1.03 -13.57
CA ARG A 95 -10.09 -1.76 -14.71
C ARG A 95 -8.63 -2.08 -14.47
N ALA A 96 -8.15 -3.21 -15.00
CA ALA A 96 -6.80 -3.69 -14.76
C ALA A 96 -5.71 -2.85 -15.48
N ASP A 97 -6.09 -2.20 -16.57
CA ASP A 97 -5.24 -1.44 -17.47
C ASP A 97 -5.32 0.07 -17.28
N TYR A 98 -6.30 0.56 -16.53
CA TYR A 98 -6.46 1.99 -16.26
C TYR A 98 -5.83 2.35 -14.92
N PRO A 99 -5.08 3.45 -14.83
CA PRO A 99 -4.74 4.00 -13.52
C PRO A 99 -6.03 4.41 -12.82
N MET A 100 -6.12 4.16 -11.51
CA MET A 100 -7.19 4.76 -10.70
C MET A 100 -7.09 6.29 -10.88
N PRO A 101 -8.13 6.98 -11.35
CA PRO A 101 -8.14 8.43 -11.38
C PRO A 101 -8.09 8.98 -9.95
N ASN A 102 -7.39 10.10 -9.77
CA ASN A 102 -7.40 10.88 -8.53
C ASN A 102 -8.73 11.63 -8.36
#